data_AF-A6URK0-F1
#
_entry.id   AF-A6URK0-F1
#
_cell.length_a   1.000
_cell.length_b   1.000
_cell.length_c   1.000
_cell.angle_alpha   90.00
_cell.angle_beta   90.00
_cell.angle_gamma   90.00
#
_symmetry.space_group_name_H-M   'P 1'
#
loop_
_entity.id
_entity.type
_entity.pdbx_description
1 polymer ?
#
loop_
_entity_poly.entity_id
_entity_poly.type
_entity_poly.pdbx_seq_one_letter_code
_entity_poly.pdbx_strand_id
1 'polypeptide(L)'
;MNLKNPYSNYLNTSMILLLFSSILFLTPLIFNIDGMDGGFAIYFVSIWLILSFVVLNIVFLHLKLKIQPALKNSVFIGKFIYDDKELKKLKSEKLADYYAKKYFSIGIWILLSIVGIFVGLFYSADIWYFIMMFGIGAVIFSIMWIASLIELKKSVPTEAWFFNNGIIYENYHIIFDGRINELKNAYIKEKNKLRYIIFEVEMPVNRGLSREIVKISVLIPKNEDDLDILKNYEKYLNNI
;
A
#
# COMPACT_ATOMS: atom_id res chain seq x y z
N MET A 1 -23.56 -2.64 10.52
CA MET A 1 -22.62 -1.63 10.00
C MET A 1 -22.24 -2.02 8.58
N ASN A 2 -22.39 -1.14 7.60
CA ASN A 2 -22.14 -1.48 6.18
C ASN A 2 -20.66 -1.20 5.87
N LEU A 3 -19.81 -2.23 5.92
CA LEU A 3 -18.38 -2.08 5.64
C LEU A 3 -18.20 -1.76 4.15
N LYS A 4 -17.76 -0.53 3.84
CA LYS A 4 -17.50 -0.12 2.46
C LYS A 4 -16.26 -0.87 1.95
N ASN A 5 -16.38 -1.51 0.79
CA ASN A 5 -15.25 -2.20 0.18
C ASN A 5 -14.16 -1.18 -0.21
N PRO A 6 -12.94 -1.27 0.36
CA PRO A 6 -11.87 -0.29 0.15
C PRO A 6 -11.43 -0.22 -1.32
N TYR A 7 -11.48 -1.36 -2.04
CA TYR A 7 -11.12 -1.46 -3.46
C TYR A 7 -12.08 -0.71 -4.37
N SER A 8 -13.27 -0.34 -3.89
CA SER A 8 -14.17 0.48 -4.69
C SER A 8 -13.67 1.91 -4.89
N ASN A 9 -12.98 2.50 -3.90
CA ASN A 9 -12.40 3.83 -4.07
C ASN A 9 -11.21 3.77 -5.02
N TYR A 10 -10.32 2.78 -4.85
CA TYR A 10 -9.18 2.56 -5.75
C TYR A 10 -9.60 2.31 -7.19
N LEU A 11 -10.63 1.49 -7.41
CA LEU A 11 -11.21 1.24 -8.73
C LEU A 11 -11.76 2.52 -9.36
N ASN A 12 -12.49 3.34 -8.59
CA ASN A 12 -13.02 4.60 -9.09
C ASN A 12 -11.88 5.56 -9.48
N THR A 13 -10.86 5.68 -8.64
CA THR A 13 -9.68 6.51 -8.94
C THR A 13 -8.94 6.00 -10.17
N SER A 14 -8.74 4.69 -10.33
CA SER A 14 -8.10 4.12 -11.53
C SER A 14 -8.93 4.29 -12.79
N MET A 15 -10.27 4.27 -12.69
CA MET A 15 -11.15 4.59 -13.82
C MET A 15 -11.04 6.06 -14.24
N ILE A 16 -10.99 6.98 -13.28
CA ILE A 16 -10.81 8.42 -13.56
C ILE A 16 -9.46 8.67 -14.24
N LEU A 17 -8.38 8.04 -13.74
CA LEU A 17 -7.05 8.17 -14.33
C LEU A 17 -6.94 7.54 -15.73
N LEU A 18 -7.64 6.43 -15.96
CA LEU A 18 -7.77 5.83 -17.29
C LEU A 18 -8.45 6.78 -18.28
N LEU A 19 -9.56 7.42 -17.85
CA LEU A 19 -10.24 8.44 -18.65
C LEU A 19 -9.30 9.61 -18.96
N PHE A 20 -8.60 10.12 -17.95
CA PHE A 20 -7.64 11.22 -18.13
C PHE A 20 -6.51 10.84 -19.11
N SER A 21 -5.99 9.62 -19.02
CA SER A 21 -4.94 9.13 -19.93
C SER A 21 -5.47 8.94 -21.36
N SER A 22 -6.75 8.58 -21.52
CA SER A 22 -7.42 8.50 -22.82
C SER A 22 -7.62 9.89 -23.44
N ILE A 23 -7.92 10.91 -22.62
CA ILE A 23 -7.95 12.30 -23.07
C ILE A 23 -6.53 12.76 -23.46
N LEU A 24 -5.52 12.41 -22.65
CA LEU A 24 -4.12 12.75 -22.92
C LEU A 24 -3.64 12.18 -24.27
N PHE A 25 -4.08 10.97 -24.61
CA PHE A 25 -3.85 10.34 -25.90
C PHE A 25 -4.45 11.15 -27.06
N LEU A 26 -5.61 11.78 -26.88
CA LEU A 26 -6.26 12.58 -27.91
C LEU A 26 -5.67 14.00 -28.05
N THR A 27 -4.88 14.47 -27.07
CA THR A 27 -4.34 15.84 -27.05
C THR A 27 -3.58 16.22 -28.33
N PRO A 28 -2.63 15.42 -28.85
CA PRO A 28 -1.92 15.81 -30.07
C PRO A 28 -2.85 15.94 -31.28
N LEU A 29 -3.91 15.13 -31.35
CA LEU A 29 -4.94 15.21 -32.39
C LEU A 29 -5.78 16.49 -32.25
N ILE A 30 -6.18 16.86 -31.04
CA ILE A 30 -7.04 18.02 -30.77
C ILE A 30 -6.30 19.34 -31.06
N PHE A 31 -5.00 19.39 -30.73
CA PHE A 31 -4.18 20.60 -30.87
C PHE A 31 -3.32 20.61 -32.14
N ASN A 32 -3.48 19.63 -33.05
CA ASN A 32 -2.68 19.47 -34.26
C ASN A 32 -1.16 19.52 -33.99
N ILE A 33 -0.72 18.85 -32.93
CA ILE A 33 0.71 18.74 -32.61
C ILE A 33 1.30 17.65 -33.51
N ASP A 34 2.28 18.03 -34.32
CA ASP A 34 2.94 17.08 -35.22
C ASP A 34 3.70 16.01 -34.42
N GLY A 35 3.82 14.82 -35.00
CA GLY A 35 4.50 13.68 -34.37
C GLY A 35 5.97 13.98 -34.06
N MET A 36 6.62 14.77 -34.91
CA MET A 36 8.02 15.20 -34.76
C MET A 36 8.20 16.31 -33.72
N ASP A 37 7.15 17.08 -33.43
CA ASP A 37 7.15 18.16 -32.43
C ASP A 37 6.82 17.65 -31.01
N GLY A 38 7.04 16.36 -30.76
CA GLY A 38 6.78 15.72 -29.47
C GLY A 38 5.40 15.06 -29.35
N GLY A 39 4.54 15.15 -30.37
CA GLY A 39 3.26 14.43 -30.41
C GLY A 39 3.45 12.92 -30.24
N PHE A 40 4.51 12.34 -30.81
CA PHE A 40 4.86 10.92 -30.64
C PHE A 40 5.12 10.53 -29.18
N ALA A 41 5.83 11.37 -28.42
CA ALA A 41 6.14 11.11 -27.01
C ALA A 41 4.86 11.11 -26.16
N ILE A 42 3.93 12.04 -26.43
CA ILE A 42 2.63 12.12 -25.76
C ILE A 42 1.81 10.86 -26.06
N TYR A 43 1.76 10.42 -27.31
CA TYR A 43 1.05 9.18 -27.68
C TYR A 43 1.63 7.96 -26.97
N PHE A 44 2.96 7.82 -26.97
CA PHE A 44 3.64 6.69 -26.34
C PHE A 44 3.36 6.62 -24.83
N VAL A 45 3.53 7.72 -24.10
CA VAL A 45 3.27 7.79 -22.66
C VAL A 45 1.80 7.52 -22.36
N SER A 46 0.89 8.07 -23.17
CA SER A 46 -0.55 7.87 -22.97
C SER A 46 -0.96 6.42 -23.17
N ILE A 47 -0.49 5.75 -24.23
CA ILE A 47 -0.77 4.34 -24.47
C ILE A 47 -0.27 3.49 -23.29
N TRP A 48 0.95 3.77 -22.82
CA TRP A 48 1.52 3.07 -21.67
C TRP A 48 0.68 3.24 -20.41
N LEU A 49 0.22 4.46 -20.12
CA LEU A 49 -0.66 4.75 -18.98
C LEU A 49 -2.01 4.06 -19.12
N ILE A 50 -2.62 4.08 -20.31
CA ILE A 50 -3.89 3.40 -20.60
C ILE A 50 -3.75 1.91 -20.31
N LEU A 51 -2.75 1.24 -20.86
CA LEU A 51 -2.52 -0.18 -20.63
C LEU A 51 -2.31 -0.48 -19.14
N SER A 52 -1.51 0.34 -18.45
CA SER A 52 -1.26 0.20 -17.01
C SER A 52 -2.56 0.32 -16.19
N PHE A 53 -3.39 1.33 -16.47
CA PHE A 53 -4.65 1.52 -15.76
C PHE A 53 -5.69 0.46 -16.11
N VAL A 54 -5.72 -0.06 -17.34
CA VAL A 54 -6.58 -1.21 -17.69
C VAL A 54 -6.23 -2.41 -16.81
N VAL A 55 -4.94 -2.75 -16.68
CA VAL A 55 -4.49 -3.84 -15.81
C VAL A 55 -4.86 -3.57 -14.35
N LEU A 56 -4.62 -2.36 -13.84
CA LEU A 56 -5.00 -1.99 -12.46
C LEU A 56 -6.50 -2.10 -12.22
N ASN A 57 -7.35 -1.67 -13.16
CA ASN A 57 -8.80 -1.79 -13.05
C ASN A 57 -9.24 -3.26 -12.98
N ILE A 58 -8.66 -4.14 -13.81
CA ILE A 58 -8.93 -5.59 -13.75
C ILE A 58 -8.54 -6.15 -12.38
N VAL A 59 -7.35 -5.80 -11.88
CA VAL A 59 -6.86 -6.24 -10.55
C VAL A 59 -7.79 -5.76 -9.44
N PHE A 60 -8.13 -4.48 -9.39
CA PHE A 60 -9.00 -3.94 -8.36
C PHE A 60 -10.43 -4.45 -8.44
N LEU A 61 -10.95 -4.70 -9.66
CA LEU A 61 -12.25 -5.32 -9.84
C LEU A 61 -12.25 -6.75 -9.29
N HIS A 62 -11.22 -7.54 -9.61
CA HIS A 62 -11.06 -8.89 -9.08
C HIS A 62 -10.97 -8.91 -7.55
N LEU A 63 -10.16 -8.03 -6.96
CA LEU A 63 -10.03 -7.89 -5.51
C LEU A 63 -11.37 -7.46 -4.88
N LYS A 64 -12.07 -6.50 -5.49
CA LYS A 64 -13.40 -6.05 -5.03
C LYS A 64 -14.38 -7.21 -4.99
N LEU A 65 -14.48 -7.99 -6.06
CA LEU A 65 -15.38 -9.14 -6.16
C LEU A 65 -15.04 -10.25 -5.18
N LYS A 66 -13.74 -10.47 -4.89
CA LYS A 66 -13.30 -11.45 -3.89
C LYS A 66 -13.60 -11.04 -2.45
N ILE A 67 -13.47 -9.75 -2.14
CA ILE A 67 -13.56 -9.25 -0.76
C ILE A 67 -14.99 -8.92 -0.35
N GLN A 68 -15.85 -8.57 -1.30
CA GLN A 68 -17.24 -8.20 -1.03
C GLN A 68 -18.05 -9.33 -0.35
N PRO A 69 -17.95 -10.62 -0.72
CA PRO A 69 -18.62 -11.72 -0.01
C PRO A 69 -18.12 -11.87 1.42
N ALA A 70 -16.81 -11.77 1.63
CA ALA A 70 -16.23 -11.93 2.96
C ALA A 70 -16.61 -10.79 3.91
N LEU A 71 -16.73 -9.55 3.40
CA LEU A 71 -17.26 -8.42 4.17
C LEU A 71 -18.77 -8.55 4.48
N LYS A 72 -19.53 -9.29 3.66
CA LYS A 72 -20.98 -9.47 3.85
C LYS A 72 -21.29 -10.51 4.93
N ASN A 73 -20.45 -11.53 5.06
CA ASN A 73 -20.65 -12.65 6.00
C ASN A 73 -19.83 -12.52 7.30
N SER A 74 -19.14 -11.40 7.50
CA SER A 74 -18.29 -11.18 8.68
C SER A 74 -19.14 -10.97 9.94
N VAL A 75 -18.90 -11.79 10.96
CA VAL A 75 -19.46 -11.61 12.30
C VAL A 75 -18.51 -10.75 13.11
N PHE A 76 -19.03 -9.64 13.65
CA PHE A 76 -18.27 -8.74 14.51
C PHE A 76 -17.98 -9.41 15.86
N ILE A 77 -16.71 -9.45 16.25
CA ILE A 77 -16.27 -10.01 17.53
C ILE A 77 -16.04 -8.90 18.55
N GLY A 78 -15.37 -7.82 18.15
CA GLY A 78 -15.05 -6.74 19.07
C GLY A 78 -14.35 -5.56 18.41
N LYS A 79 -14.27 -4.46 19.14
CA LYS A 79 -13.58 -3.24 18.72
C LYS A 79 -12.71 -2.74 19.85
N PHE A 80 -11.44 -2.51 19.57
CA PHE A 80 -10.53 -1.82 20.47
C PHE A 80 -10.40 -0.36 20.06
N ILE A 81 -10.47 0.53 21.03
CA ILE A 81 -10.24 1.96 20.88
C ILE A 81 -8.97 2.28 21.68
N TYR A 82 -8.00 2.91 21.04
CA TYR A 82 -6.72 3.21 21.66
C TYR A 82 -6.77 4.55 22.39
N ASP A 83 -6.21 4.58 23.61
CA ASP A 83 -6.06 5.82 24.37
C ASP A 83 -4.96 6.72 23.77
N ASP A 84 -5.06 8.03 23.99
CA ASP A 84 -4.15 9.05 23.46
C ASP A 84 -2.68 8.80 23.85
N LYS A 85 -2.45 8.21 25.03
CA LYS A 85 -1.11 7.83 25.49
C LYS A 85 -0.49 6.73 24.64
N GLU A 86 -1.28 5.72 24.27
CA GLU A 86 -0.86 4.61 23.42
C GLU A 86 -0.63 5.08 21.98
N LEU A 87 -1.51 5.95 21.49
CA LEU A 87 -1.41 6.56 20.16
C LEU A 87 -0.14 7.41 20.00
N LYS A 88 0.21 8.22 21.00
CA LYS A 88 1.45 9.02 20.97
C LYS A 88 2.69 8.14 20.87
N LYS A 89 2.68 7.00 21.56
CA LYS A 89 3.81 6.05 21.57
C LYS A 89 3.94 5.31 20.24
N LEU A 90 2.84 4.86 19.67
CA LEU A 90 2.79 4.29 18.31
C LEU A 90 3.26 5.30 17.24
N LYS A 91 2.86 6.58 17.36
CA LYS A 91 3.32 7.64 16.45
C LYS A 91 4.84 7.79 16.50
N SER A 92 5.42 7.75 17.70
CA SER A 92 6.87 7.89 17.88
C SER A 92 7.65 6.71 17.26
N GLU A 93 7.13 5.49 17.35
CA GLU A 93 7.75 4.32 16.70
C GLU A 93 7.62 4.36 15.18
N LYS A 94 6.43 4.66 14.63
CA LYS A 94 6.26 4.82 13.16
C LYS A 94 7.13 5.95 12.60
N LEU A 95 7.33 7.04 13.36
CA LEU A 95 8.22 8.14 12.98
C LEU A 95 9.67 7.69 12.89
N ALA A 96 10.16 6.88 13.85
CA ALA A 96 11.52 6.36 13.81
C ALA A 96 11.78 5.48 12.57
N ASP A 97 10.85 4.57 12.26
CA ASP A 97 10.93 3.72 11.06
C ASP A 97 10.86 4.55 9.77
N TYR A 98 10.05 5.60 9.75
CA TYR A 98 10.00 6.55 8.63
C TYR A 98 11.34 7.25 8.41
N TYR A 99 11.97 7.77 9.48
CA TYR A 99 13.26 8.44 9.35
C TYR A 99 14.32 7.48 8.80
N ALA A 100 14.35 6.23 9.26
CA ALA A 100 15.25 5.20 8.73
C ALA A 100 15.04 4.97 7.22
N LYS A 101 13.77 4.81 6.77
CA LYS A 101 13.44 4.67 5.34
C LYS A 101 13.78 5.92 4.53
N LYS A 102 13.53 7.12 5.07
CA LYS A 102 13.83 8.40 4.41
C LYS A 102 15.33 8.54 4.15
N TYR A 103 16.18 8.21 5.13
CA TYR A 103 17.63 8.24 4.96
C TYR A 103 18.11 7.23 3.90
N PHE A 104 17.47 6.05 3.84
CA PHE A 104 17.75 5.07 2.79
C PHE A 104 17.39 5.59 1.38
N SER A 105 16.21 6.19 1.21
CA SER A 105 15.79 6.79 -0.07
C SER A 105 16.69 7.94 -0.51
N ILE A 106 17.15 8.78 0.42
CA ILE A 106 18.13 9.84 0.15
C ILE A 106 19.47 9.23 -0.29
N GLY A 107 19.92 8.15 0.36
CA GLY A 107 21.14 7.44 -0.03
C GLY A 107 21.08 6.89 -1.46
N ILE A 108 19.95 6.29 -1.85
CA ILE A 108 19.72 5.83 -3.24
C ILE A 108 19.79 7.00 -4.22
N TRP A 109 19.23 8.16 -3.87
CA TRP A 109 19.25 9.32 -4.75
C TRP A 109 20.64 9.92 -4.94
N ILE A 110 21.42 9.98 -3.87
CA ILE A 110 22.83 10.40 -3.92
C ILE A 110 23.62 9.44 -4.81
N LEU A 111 23.42 8.14 -4.65
CA LEU A 111 24.10 7.13 -5.47
C LEU A 111 23.70 7.22 -6.95
N LEU A 112 22.41 7.37 -7.26
CA LEU A 112 21.91 7.59 -8.63
C LEU A 112 22.46 8.89 -9.23
N SER A 113 22.56 9.96 -8.44
CA SER A 113 23.12 11.24 -8.88
C SER A 113 24.61 11.12 -9.19
N ILE A 114 25.39 10.42 -8.35
CA ILE A 114 26.81 10.17 -8.59
C ILE A 114 26.99 9.32 -9.85
N VAL A 115 26.23 8.23 -10.01
CA VAL A 115 26.27 7.38 -11.22
C VAL A 115 25.86 8.18 -12.46
N GLY A 116 24.82 9.00 -12.37
CA GLY A 116 24.38 9.87 -13.47
C GLY A 116 25.43 10.90 -13.88
N ILE A 117 26.10 11.53 -12.92
CA ILE A 117 27.22 12.45 -13.16
C ILE A 117 28.40 11.69 -13.80
N PHE A 118 28.73 10.50 -13.29
CA PHE A 118 29.84 9.71 -13.82
C PHE A 118 29.54 9.25 -15.26
N VAL A 119 28.36 8.72 -15.53
CA VAL A 119 27.95 8.33 -16.89
C VAL A 119 27.92 9.54 -17.83
N GLY A 120 27.39 10.68 -17.37
CA GLY A 120 27.35 11.92 -18.15
C GLY A 120 28.74 12.47 -18.48
N LEU A 121 29.69 12.40 -17.56
CA LEU A 121 31.05 12.89 -17.77
C LEU A 121 31.92 11.92 -18.59
N PHE A 122 31.70 10.60 -18.48
CA PHE A 122 32.61 9.59 -19.04
C PHE A 122 32.08 8.82 -20.25
N TYR A 123 30.75 8.79 -20.49
CA TYR A 123 30.15 7.88 -21.49
C TYR A 123 29.33 8.55 -22.59
N SER A 124 28.93 9.82 -22.47
CA SER A 124 28.15 10.50 -23.52
C SER A 124 28.47 11.99 -23.64
N ALA A 125 28.91 12.45 -24.81
CA ALA A 125 29.08 13.87 -25.12
C ALA A 125 27.74 14.60 -25.39
N ASP A 126 26.62 13.87 -25.43
CA ASP A 126 25.32 14.42 -25.75
C ASP A 126 24.54 14.79 -24.47
N ILE A 127 24.39 16.10 -24.26
CA ILE A 127 23.67 16.72 -23.14
C ILE A 127 22.24 16.17 -23.01
N TRP A 128 21.62 15.74 -24.12
CA TRP A 128 20.25 15.22 -24.12
C TRP A 128 20.12 13.90 -23.36
N TYR A 129 21.10 13.00 -23.46
CA TYR A 129 21.11 11.75 -22.70
C TYR A 129 21.26 11.99 -21.20
N PHE A 130 22.09 12.96 -20.82
CA PHE A 130 22.26 13.37 -19.43
C PHE A 130 20.96 13.94 -18.85
N ILE A 131 20.31 14.86 -19.58
CA ILE A 131 19.02 15.45 -19.17
C ILE A 131 17.94 14.37 -19.04
N MET A 132 17.88 13.41 -19.97
CA MET A 132 16.90 12.32 -19.93
C MET A 132 17.10 11.41 -18.71
N MET A 133 18.33 10.98 -18.44
CA MET A 133 18.67 10.15 -17.27
C MET A 133 18.37 10.88 -15.95
N PHE A 134 18.71 12.16 -15.86
CA PHE A 134 18.44 12.98 -14.68
C PHE A 134 16.93 13.18 -14.49
N GLY A 135 16.19 13.39 -15.58
CA GLY A 135 14.72 13.50 -15.57
C GLY A 135 14.06 12.23 -15.07
N ILE A 136 14.46 11.05 -15.56
CA ILE A 136 13.95 9.76 -15.09
C ILE A 136 14.29 9.56 -13.60
N GLY A 137 15.52 9.87 -13.19
CA GLY A 137 15.95 9.79 -11.79
C GLY A 137 15.14 10.71 -10.86
N ALA A 138 14.86 11.94 -11.30
CA ALA A 138 14.04 12.90 -10.57
C ALA A 138 12.58 12.42 -10.44
N VAL A 139 12.02 11.81 -11.48
CA VAL A 139 10.67 11.22 -11.44
C VAL A 139 10.61 10.05 -10.46
N ILE A 140 11.57 9.11 -10.53
CA ILE A 140 11.64 7.97 -9.60
C ILE A 140 11.77 8.46 -8.16
N PHE A 141 12.66 9.42 -7.90
CA PHE A 141 12.81 10.03 -6.59
C PHE A 141 11.53 10.68 -6.08
N SER A 142 10.85 11.44 -6.95
CA SER A 142 9.60 12.10 -6.61
C SER A 142 8.53 11.06 -6.24
N ILE A 143 8.43 9.96 -6.99
CA ILE A 143 7.52 8.85 -6.68
C ILE A 143 7.87 8.23 -5.32
N MET A 144 9.14 7.92 -5.06
CA MET A 144 9.57 7.36 -3.77
C MET A 144 9.31 8.32 -2.59
N TRP A 145 9.57 9.61 -2.78
CA TRP A 145 9.36 10.63 -1.77
C TRP A 145 7.86 10.83 -1.49
N ILE A 146 7.03 10.90 -2.52
CA ILE A 146 5.57 11.00 -2.40
C ILE A 146 5.02 9.75 -1.71
N ALA A 147 5.47 8.55 -2.09
CA ALA A 147 5.06 7.31 -1.44
C ALA A 147 5.39 7.30 0.06
N SER A 148 6.60 7.77 0.42
CA SER A 148 7.03 7.92 1.81
C SER A 148 6.18 8.94 2.58
N LEU A 149 5.88 10.09 1.98
CA LEU A 149 4.99 11.09 2.58
C LEU A 149 3.55 10.58 2.77
N ILE A 150 3.05 9.77 1.84
CA ILE A 150 1.75 9.11 1.95
C ILE A 150 1.77 8.10 3.12
N GLU A 151 2.84 7.32 3.29
CA GLU A 151 3.01 6.45 4.47
C GLU A 151 3.02 7.25 5.77
N LEU A 152 3.67 8.41 5.82
CA LEU A 152 3.70 9.27 7.01
C LEU A 152 2.34 9.89 7.34
N LYS A 153 1.55 10.24 6.30
CA LYS A 153 0.20 10.77 6.45
C LYS A 153 -0.82 9.72 6.86
N LYS A 154 -0.51 8.42 6.77
CA LYS A 154 -1.38 7.38 7.36
C LYS A 154 -1.38 7.58 8.87
N SER A 155 -2.51 8.10 9.37
CA SER A 155 -2.76 8.31 10.79
C SER A 155 -2.53 6.99 11.52
N VAL A 156 -1.81 7.03 12.64
CA VAL A 156 -1.80 5.90 13.59
C VAL A 156 -3.26 5.53 13.88
N PRO A 157 -3.61 4.23 13.82
CA PRO A 157 -4.99 3.81 13.93
C PRO A 157 -5.47 4.16 15.31
N THR A 158 -6.64 4.77 15.36
CA THR A 158 -7.36 5.05 16.60
C THR A 158 -8.18 3.86 17.05
N GLU A 159 -8.46 2.92 16.15
CA GLU A 159 -9.32 1.77 16.41
C GLU A 159 -8.93 0.55 15.58
N ALA A 160 -9.23 -0.62 16.13
CA ALA A 160 -9.08 -1.91 15.49
C ALA A 160 -10.38 -2.71 15.64
N TRP A 161 -10.90 -3.22 14.53
CA TRP A 161 -12.16 -3.96 14.49
C TRP A 161 -11.86 -5.41 14.15
N PHE A 162 -12.34 -6.30 15.00
CA PHE A 162 -12.11 -7.73 14.91
C PHE A 162 -13.38 -8.41 14.43
N PHE A 163 -13.23 -9.20 13.38
CA PHE A 163 -14.25 -10.05 12.81
C PHE A 163 -13.77 -11.49 12.86
N ASN A 164 -14.71 -12.43 12.80
CA ASN A 164 -14.42 -13.86 12.76
C ASN A 164 -13.51 -14.23 11.58
N ASN A 165 -13.69 -13.57 10.44
CA ASN A 165 -12.96 -13.84 9.21
C ASN A 165 -12.00 -12.71 8.84
N GLY A 166 -11.56 -11.88 9.79
CA GLY A 166 -10.66 -10.78 9.45
C GLY A 166 -10.51 -9.69 10.49
N ILE A 167 -9.66 -8.73 10.17
CA ILE A 167 -9.37 -7.57 10.99
C ILE A 167 -9.38 -6.34 10.10
N ILE A 168 -10.02 -5.29 10.58
CA ILE A 168 -9.99 -3.98 9.96
C ILE A 168 -9.21 -3.05 10.88
N TYR A 169 -8.10 -2.54 10.37
CA TYR A 169 -7.16 -1.70 11.10
C TYR A 169 -6.72 -0.55 10.17
N GLU A 170 -7.14 0.68 10.47
CA GLU A 170 -7.05 1.82 9.54
C GLU A 170 -7.75 1.53 8.18
N ASN A 171 -6.97 1.61 7.09
CA ASN A 171 -7.28 1.27 5.70
C ASN A 171 -6.87 -0.16 5.34
N TYR A 172 -6.31 -0.93 6.28
CA TYR A 172 -5.98 -2.32 6.05
C TYR A 172 -7.19 -3.19 6.39
N HIS A 173 -7.74 -3.80 5.35
CA HIS A 173 -8.81 -4.79 5.45
C HIS A 173 -8.19 -6.14 5.17
N ILE A 174 -7.96 -6.90 6.23
CA ILE A 174 -7.30 -8.21 6.14
C ILE A 174 -8.35 -9.25 6.46
N ILE A 175 -8.60 -10.12 5.50
CA ILE A 175 -9.67 -11.11 5.58
C ILE A 175 -9.04 -12.50 5.54
N PHE A 176 -9.37 -13.33 6.52
CA PHE A 176 -9.00 -14.73 6.68
C PHE A 176 -10.15 -15.60 6.16
N ASP A 177 -10.04 -16.05 4.91
CA ASP A 177 -11.06 -16.90 4.24
C ASP A 177 -10.41 -18.17 3.64
N GLY A 178 -9.10 -18.37 3.85
CA GLY A 178 -8.32 -19.50 3.29
C GLY A 178 -8.11 -19.42 1.77
N ARG A 179 -8.98 -18.74 1.02
CA ARG A 179 -8.89 -18.52 -0.43
C ARG A 179 -8.09 -17.29 -0.82
N ILE A 180 -8.12 -16.27 0.04
CA ILE A 180 -7.46 -14.97 -0.20
C ILE A 180 -6.26 -14.88 0.72
N ASN A 181 -6.49 -14.97 2.02
CA ASN A 181 -5.43 -15.10 2.98
C ASN A 181 -5.78 -16.22 3.95
N GLU A 182 -4.77 -16.97 4.35
CA GLU A 182 -4.89 -18.01 5.37
C GLU A 182 -4.15 -17.52 6.62
N LEU A 183 -4.84 -17.53 7.75
CA LEU A 183 -4.17 -17.23 9.01
C LEU A 183 -3.34 -18.46 9.41
N LYS A 184 -2.03 -18.27 9.61
CA LYS A 184 -1.13 -19.34 10.03
C LYS A 184 -0.96 -19.38 11.53
N ASN A 185 -0.63 -18.25 12.13
CA ASN A 185 -0.49 -18.11 13.56
C ASN A 185 -1.02 -16.75 14.00
N ALA A 186 -1.45 -16.68 15.25
CA ALA A 186 -1.59 -15.43 15.96
C ALA A 186 -1.00 -15.58 17.36
N TYR A 187 -0.22 -14.62 17.81
CA TYR A 187 0.38 -14.64 19.14
C TYR A 187 0.56 -13.23 19.69
N ILE A 188 0.58 -13.12 21.02
CA ILE A 188 0.74 -11.85 21.71
C ILE A 188 2.23 -11.62 22.00
N LYS A 189 2.72 -10.43 21.69
CA LYS A 189 4.08 -9.99 22.03
C LYS A 189 4.04 -8.66 22.76
N GLU A 190 4.73 -8.56 23.89
CA GLU A 190 4.94 -7.29 24.58
C GLU A 190 6.28 -6.70 24.15
N LYS A 191 6.26 -5.46 23.62
CA LYS A 191 7.46 -4.69 23.26
C LYS A 191 7.29 -3.28 23.79
N ASN A 192 8.31 -2.73 24.46
CA ASN A 192 8.28 -1.36 24.99
C ASN A 192 7.05 -1.06 25.87
N LYS A 193 6.55 -2.01 26.67
CA LYS A 193 5.32 -1.88 27.50
C LYS A 193 3.99 -1.78 26.71
N LEU A 194 4.02 -2.01 25.40
CA LEU A 194 2.86 -2.13 24.52
C LEU A 194 2.67 -3.61 24.16
N ARG A 195 1.43 -4.11 24.22
CA ARG A 195 1.09 -5.48 23.81
C ARG A 195 0.52 -5.48 22.41
N TYR A 196 1.05 -6.34 21.56
CA TYR A 196 0.62 -6.49 20.18
C TYR A 196 0.11 -7.91 19.95
N ILE A 197 -1.00 -8.08 19.25
CA ILE A 197 -1.30 -9.34 18.58
C ILE A 197 -0.59 -9.30 17.24
N ILE A 198 0.28 -10.27 17.00
CA ILE A 198 0.94 -10.46 15.72
C ILE A 198 0.20 -11.56 14.98
N PHE A 199 -0.45 -11.19 13.89
CA PHE A 199 -1.05 -12.12 12.93
C PHE A 199 -0.02 -12.47 11.88
N GLU A 200 0.30 -13.75 11.76
CA GLU A 200 1.08 -14.31 10.66
C GLU A 200 0.10 -14.81 9.61
N VAL A 201 0.05 -14.09 8.49
CA VAL A 201 -0.92 -14.32 7.44
C VAL A 201 -0.19 -14.78 6.20
N GLU A 202 -0.61 -15.91 5.63
CA GLU A 202 -0.14 -16.37 4.33
C GLU A 202 -0.97 -15.73 3.23
N MET A 203 -0.29 -15.08 2.28
CA MET A 203 -0.90 -14.48 1.10
C MET A 203 -0.40 -15.17 -0.18
N PRO A 204 -1.28 -15.46 -1.16
CA PRO A 204 -0.87 -15.99 -2.45
C PRO A 204 -0.21 -14.89 -3.28
N VAL A 205 1.03 -15.13 -3.72
CA VAL A 205 1.72 -14.27 -4.70
C VAL A 205 1.62 -14.84 -6.12
N ASN A 206 1.53 -13.95 -7.11
CA ASN A 206 1.28 -14.26 -8.53
C ASN A 206 2.37 -15.11 -9.25
N ARG A 207 3.44 -15.57 -8.58
CA ARG A 207 4.57 -16.31 -9.19
C ARG A 207 4.76 -17.74 -8.66
N GLY A 208 3.66 -18.42 -8.31
CA GLY A 208 3.67 -19.77 -7.73
C GLY A 208 3.44 -19.77 -6.22
N LEU A 209 3.52 -20.94 -5.57
CA LEU A 209 3.33 -21.17 -4.12
C LEU A 209 4.46 -20.53 -3.26
N SER A 210 4.85 -19.29 -3.52
CA SER A 210 5.58 -18.52 -2.53
C SER A 210 4.55 -18.00 -1.52
N ARG A 211 4.75 -18.38 -0.27
CA ARG A 211 3.86 -18.09 0.85
C ARG A 211 4.52 -16.97 1.63
N GLU A 212 4.20 -15.72 1.32
CA GLU A 212 4.76 -14.61 2.09
C GLU A 212 3.98 -14.50 3.40
N ILE A 213 4.69 -14.65 4.52
CA ILE A 213 4.11 -14.48 5.86
C ILE A 213 4.18 -12.99 6.20
N VAL A 214 3.04 -12.32 6.11
CA VAL A 214 2.92 -10.93 6.50
C VAL A 214 2.60 -10.86 7.99
N LYS A 215 3.37 -10.06 8.74
CA LYS A 215 3.17 -9.83 10.17
C LYS A 215 2.37 -8.56 10.39
N ILE A 216 1.15 -8.70 10.93
CA ILE A 216 0.32 -7.55 11.28
C ILE A 216 0.25 -7.43 12.79
N SER A 217 0.76 -6.32 13.31
CA SER A 217 0.78 -6.02 14.73
C SER A 217 -0.40 -5.12 15.09
N VAL A 218 -1.35 -5.63 15.85
CA VAL A 218 -2.49 -4.85 16.38
C VAL A 218 -2.26 -4.62 17.86
N LEU A 219 -2.27 -3.35 18.30
CA LEU A 219 -2.11 -3.02 19.71
C LEU A 219 -3.32 -3.53 20.50
N ILE A 220 -3.10 -3.95 21.75
CA ILE A 220 -4.12 -4.40 22.68
C ILE A 220 -4.09 -3.50 23.92
N PRO A 221 -5.22 -2.90 24.34
CA PRO A 221 -5.28 -2.16 25.60
C PRO A 221 -5.11 -3.12 26.80
N LYS A 222 -4.60 -2.60 27.92
CA LYS A 222 -4.34 -3.42 29.13
C LYS A 222 -5.58 -3.72 29.98
N ASN A 223 -6.76 -3.25 29.61
CA ASN A 223 -7.97 -3.43 30.42
C ASN A 223 -8.43 -4.90 30.49
N GLU A 224 -9.09 -5.27 31.59
CA GLU A 224 -9.56 -6.64 31.83
C GLU A 224 -10.67 -7.05 30.86
N ASP A 225 -11.57 -6.15 30.48
CA ASP A 225 -12.64 -6.40 29.49
C ASP A 225 -12.08 -6.74 28.09
N ASP A 226 -10.93 -6.15 27.75
CA ASP A 226 -10.25 -6.35 26.47
C ASP A 226 -9.54 -7.72 26.40
N LEU A 227 -9.19 -8.29 27.55
CA LEU A 227 -8.61 -9.64 27.65
C LEU A 227 -9.65 -10.73 27.35
N ASP A 228 -10.93 -10.51 27.63
CA ASP A 228 -11.97 -11.48 27.35
C ASP A 228 -12.35 -11.51 25.86
N ILE A 229 -12.31 -10.36 25.17
CA ILE A 229 -12.38 -10.30 23.70
C ILE A 229 -11.23 -11.10 23.09
N LEU A 230 -10.04 -11.00 23.67
CA LEU A 230 -8.86 -11.74 23.23
C LEU A 230 -8.95 -13.24 23.46
N LYS A 231 -9.40 -13.68 24.64
CA LYS A 231 -9.64 -15.10 24.91
C LYS A 231 -10.70 -15.68 23.98
N ASN A 232 -11.76 -14.92 23.70
CA ASN A 232 -12.78 -15.32 22.74
C ASN A 232 -12.22 -15.40 21.32
N TYR A 233 -11.34 -14.48 20.94
CA TYR A 233 -10.64 -14.51 19.66
C TYR A 233 -9.67 -15.69 19.59
N GLU A 234 -8.82 -15.93 20.61
CA GLU A 234 -7.93 -17.09 20.70
C GLU A 234 -8.69 -18.42 20.65
N LYS A 235 -9.82 -18.52 21.34
CA LYS A 235 -10.69 -19.70 21.26
C LYS A 235 -11.23 -19.88 19.84
N TYR A 236 -11.57 -18.81 19.15
CA TYR A 236 -12.00 -18.87 17.76
C TYR A 236 -10.85 -19.32 16.85
N LEU A 237 -9.66 -18.74 17.05
CA LEU A 237 -8.44 -19.06 16.30
C LEU A 237 -8.00 -20.52 16.44
N ASN A 238 -8.15 -21.11 17.62
CA ASN A 238 -7.80 -22.51 17.88
C ASN A 238 -8.83 -23.52 17.36
N ASN A 239 -10.00 -23.06 16.89
CA ASN A 239 -11.07 -23.90 16.34
C ASN A 239 -11.18 -23.81 14.80
N ILE A 240 -10.31 -23.04 14.15
CA ILE A 240 -10.13 -22.97 12.69
C ILE A 240 -8.98 -23.89 12.29
#